data_AF-W7Q4A0-F1
#
_entry.id   AF-W7Q4A0-F1
#
_cell.length_a   1.000
_cell.length_b   1.000
_cell.length_c   1.000
_cell.angle_alpha   90.00
_cell.angle_beta   90.00
_cell.angle_gamma   90.00
#
_symmetry.space_group_name_H-M   'P 1'
#
loop_
_entity.id
_entity.type
_entity.pdbx_description
1 polymer ?
#
loop_
_entity_poly.entity_id
_entity_poly.type
_entity_poly.pdbx_seq_one_letter_code
_entity_poly.pdbx_strand_id
1 'polypeptide(L)' 'MAKDLGLAWELALESKATVPMGSQARNLFALHASQGNGGKDFSSIQKLFRAGEED' A
#
# COMPACT_ATOMS: atom_id res chain seq x y z
N MET A 1 -6.86 3.89 1.79
CA MET A 1 -5.69 3.46 0.99
C MET A 1 -5.75 2.05 0.45
N ALA A 2 -5.81 0.98 1.27
CA ALA A 2 -5.81 -0.39 0.72
C ALA A 2 -6.99 -0.63 -0.25
N LYS A 3 -8.18 -0.11 0.08
CA LYS A 3 -9.37 -0.12 -0.79
C LYS A 3 -9.13 0.62 -2.10
N ASP A 4 -8.65 1.85 -2.04
CA ASP A 4 -8.47 2.74 -3.21
C ASP A 4 -7.42 2.18 -4.17
N LEU A 5 -6.34 1.60 -3.62
CA LEU A 5 -5.30 0.90 -4.39
C LEU A 5 -5.82 -0.40 -5.03
N GLY A 6 -6.78 -1.08 -4.38
CA GLY A 6 -7.47 -2.23 -4.97
C GLY A 6 -8.26 -1.85 -6.22
N LEU A 7 -9.09 -0.80 -6.12
CA LEU A 7 -9.86 -0.27 -7.25
C LEU A 7 -8.95 0.23 -8.39
N ALA A 8 -7.89 0.97 -8.06
CA ALA A 8 -6.92 1.43 -9.06
C ALA A 8 -6.19 0.27 -9.75
N TRP A 9 -5.90 -0.81 -9.02
CA TRP A 9 -5.29 -2.01 -9.58
C TRP A 9 -6.25 -2.77 -10.52
N GLU A 10 -7.51 -2.91 -10.14
CA GLU A 10 -8.54 -3.52 -10.99
C GLU A 10 -8.71 -2.76 -12.32
N LEU A 11 -8.77 -1.42 -12.26
CA LEU A 11 -8.82 -0.57 -13.46
C LEU A 11 -7.56 -0.70 -14.32
N ALA A 12 -6.38 -0.78 -13.70
CA ALA A 12 -5.14 -1.00 -14.43
C ALA A 12 -5.12 -2.37 -15.13
N LEU A 13 -5.66 -3.40 -14.48
CA LEU A 13 -5.80 -4.73 -15.07
C LEU A 13 -6.78 -4.72 -16.26
N GLU A 14 -7.93 -4.05 -16.11
CA GLU A 14 -8.93 -3.90 -17.17
C GLU A 14 -8.39 -3.13 -18.38
N SER A 15 -7.65 -2.05 -18.13
CA SER A 15 -7.03 -1.23 -19.18
C SER A 15 -5.71 -1.78 -19.73
N LYS A 16 -5.24 -2.94 -19.23
CA LYS A 16 -3.93 -3.54 -19.56
C LYS A 16 -2.76 -2.57 -19.33
N ALA A 17 -2.93 -1.64 -18.41
CA ALA A 17 -1.91 -0.66 -18.05
C ALA A 17 -0.92 -1.28 -17.05
N THR A 18 0.38 -1.11 -17.31
CA THR A 18 1.42 -1.57 -16.38
C THR A 18 1.62 -0.52 -15.28
N VAL A 19 1.25 -0.84 -14.05
CA VAL A 19 1.34 0.06 -12.87
C VAL A 19 2.29 -0.48 -11.79
N PRO A 20 3.61 -0.57 -12.07
CA PRO A 20 4.58 -1.23 -11.18
C PRO A 20 4.71 -0.53 -9.81
N MET A 21 4.62 0.80 -9.77
CA MET A 21 4.61 1.52 -8.49
C MET A 21 3.29 1.32 -7.73
N GLY A 22 2.17 1.19 -8.44
CA GLY A 22 0.85 0.95 -7.83
C GLY A 22 0.74 -0.44 -7.20
N SER A 23 1.28 -1.48 -7.86
CA SER A 23 1.34 -2.83 -7.31
C SER A 23 2.20 -2.88 -6.05
N GLN A 24 3.36 -2.24 -6.08
CA GLN A 24 4.25 -2.17 -4.92
C GLN A 24 3.59 -1.41 -3.77
N ALA A 25 2.96 -0.26 -4.04
CA ALA A 25 2.23 0.50 -3.04
C ALA A 25 1.08 -0.32 -2.41
N ARG A 26 0.30 -1.05 -3.22
CA ARG A 26 -0.76 -1.95 -2.73
C ARG A 26 -0.20 -2.98 -1.75
N ASN A 27 0.93 -3.61 -2.09
CA ASN A 27 1.56 -4.62 -1.24
C ASN A 27 2.05 -4.02 0.08
N LEU A 28 2.65 -2.83 0.06
CA LEU A 28 3.12 -2.13 1.25
C LEU A 28 1.96 -1.74 2.19
N PHE A 29 0.86 -1.21 1.64
CA PHE A 29 -0.32 -0.89 2.44
C PHE A 29 -1.03 -2.14 2.97
N ALA A 30 -1.01 -3.26 2.24
CA ALA A 30 -1.52 -4.54 2.73
C ALA A 30 -0.69 -5.07 3.92
N LEU A 31 0.64 -5.01 3.83
CA LEU A 31 1.54 -5.36 4.92
C LEU A 31 1.33 -4.46 6.16
N HIS A 32 1.21 -3.15 5.94
CA HIS A 32 0.95 -2.20 7.02
C HIS A 32 -0.39 -2.47 7.71
N ALA A 33 -1.42 -2.81 6.93
CA ALA A 33 -2.71 -3.21 7.47
C ALA A 33 -2.63 -4.51 8.28
N SER A 34 -1.87 -5.51 7.81
CA SER A 34 -1.69 -6.79 8.53
C SER A 34 -0.93 -6.64 9.84
N GLN A 35 -0.11 -5.59 10.00
CA GLN A 35 0.55 -5.22 11.26
C GLN A 35 -0.40 -4.49 12.25
N GLY A 36 -1.71 -4.48 11.98
CA GLY A 36 -2.71 -3.83 12.84
C GLY A 36 -2.83 -2.32 12.63
N ASN A 37 -2.18 -1.75 11.60
CA ASN A 37 -2.27 -0.32 11.29
C ASN A 37 -3.37 0.01 10.28
N GLY A 38 -4.23 -0.93 9.92
CA GLY A 38 -5.28 -0.74 8.90
C GLY A 38 -6.34 0.31 9.24
N GLY A 39 -6.55 0.59 10.53
CA GLY A 39 -7.45 1.65 11.01
C GLY A 39 -6.77 3.00 11.27
N LYS A 40 -5.45 3.12 11.05
CA LYS A 40 -4.71 4.37 11.23
C LYS A 40 -4.79 5.21 9.95
N ASP A 41 -4.49 6.50 10.09
CA ASP A 41 -4.33 7.39 8.93
C ASP A 41 -3.27 6.84 7.96
N PHE A 42 -3.43 7.13 6.66
CA PHE A 42 -2.54 6.61 5.62
C PHE A 42 -1.08 7.02 5.82
N SER A 43 -0.82 8.20 6.40
CA SER A 43 0.52 8.70 6.69
C SER A 43 1.27 7.82 7.69
N SER A 44 0.56 6.96 8.44
CA SER A 44 1.17 6.02 9.39
C SER A 44 2.07 4.97 8.71
N ILE A 45 1.97 4.81 7.39
CA ILE A 45 2.90 3.99 6.59
C ILE A 45 4.36 4.44 6.76
N GLN A 46 4.62 5.71 7.08
CA GLN A 46 5.98 6.20 7.34
C GLN A 46 6.64 5.46 8.52
N LYS A 47 5.85 4.95 9.47
CA LYS A 47 6.36 4.15 10.59
C LYS A 47 6.92 2.81 10.11
N LEU A 48 6.37 2.23 9.05
CA LEU A 48 6.87 0.99 8.45
C LEU A 48 8.30 1.18 7.91
N PHE A 49 8.59 2.34 7.30
CA PHE A 49 9.92 2.64 6.77
C PHE A 49 10.92 3.00 7.87
N ARG A 50 10.47 3.77 8.87
CA ARG A 50 11.30 4.16 10.02
C ARG A 50 11.65 2.99 10.94
N ALA A 51 10.83 1.95 10.99
CA ALA A 51 11.13 0.74 11.76
C ALA A 51 12.40 0.00 11.28
N GLY A 52 12.84 0.24 10.04
CA GLY A 52 14.12 -0.27 9.53
C GLY A 52 15.31 0.68 9.71
N GLU A 53 15.10 1.85 10.32
CA GLU A 53 16.14 2.87 10.56
C GLU A 53 16.59 2.91 12.04
N GLU A 54 15.98 2.12 12.92
CA GLU A 54 16.30 2.06 14.36
C GLU A 54 17.45 1.08 14.71
N ASP A 55 18.29 0.71 13.73
CA ASP A 55 19.54 -0.06 13.92
C ASP A 55 20.79 0.85 13.95
#